data_AF-K7K794-F1
#
_entry.id   AF-K7K794-F1
#
_cell.length_a   1.000
_cell.length_b   1.000
_cell.length_c   1.000
_cell.angle_alpha   90.00
_cell.angle_beta   90.00
_cell.angle_gamma   90.00
#
_symmetry.space_group_name_H-M   'P 1'
#
loop_
_entity.id
_entity.type
_entity.pdbx_description
1 polymer ?
#
loop_
_entity_poly.entity_id
_entity_poly.type
_entity_poly.pdbx_seq_one_letter_code
_entity_poly.pdbx_strand_id
1 'polypeptide(L)' 'MQRLTVEVTGHKAHGPVPQPGSVVIARVTKVMARSASADIMCVGPKSVREKFTGIIRFAILILLPSKLSFVDLV' A
#
# COMPACT_ATOMS: atom_id res chain seq x y z
N MET A 1 23.89 -27.31 24.03
CA MET A 1 23.71 -25.94 23.51
C MET A 1 22.25 -25.76 23.11
N GLN A 2 21.41 -25.22 24.01
CA GLN A 2 20.00 -24.95 23.72
C GLN A 2 19.86 -23.47 23.38
N ARG A 3 19.43 -23.14 22.17
CA ARG A 3 19.17 -21.76 21.75
C ARG A 3 17.83 -21.33 22.35
N LEU A 4 17.84 -20.37 23.27
CA LEU A 4 16.64 -19.71 23.75
C LEU A 4 16.09 -18.85 22.63
N THR A 5 14.91 -19.20 22.12
CA THR A 5 14.15 -18.35 21.20
C THR A 5 13.16 -17.56 22.03
N VAL A 6 13.25 -16.24 21.99
CA VAL A 6 12.23 -15.36 22.56
C VAL A 6 11.09 -15.25 21.55
N GLU A 7 9.92 -15.75 21.90
CA GLU A 7 8.70 -15.46 21.15
C GLU A 7 8.16 -14.10 21.58
N VAL A 8 8.12 -13.16 20.64
CA VAL A 8 7.39 -11.91 20.83
C VAL A 8 5.95 -12.16 20.44
N THR A 9 5.07 -12.38 21.42
CA THR A 9 3.62 -12.32 21.22
C THR A 9 3.25 -10.84 21.06
N GLY A 10 3.43 -10.32 19.84
CA GLY A 10 3.21 -8.93 19.51
C GLY A 10 1.77 -8.48 19.75
N HIS A 11 1.65 -7.51 20.64
CA HIS A 11 0.49 -6.67 20.93
C HIS A 11 -0.11 -6.02 19.67
N LYS A 12 -1.45 -5.91 19.64
CA LYS A 12 -2.30 -5.25 18.64
C LYS A 12 -2.22 -5.95 17.28
N ALA A 13 -3.29 -6.67 16.93
CA ALA A 13 -3.50 -7.10 15.56
C ALA A 13 -3.38 -5.86 14.68
N HIS A 14 -2.27 -5.72 13.96
CA HIS A 14 -2.11 -4.69 12.95
C HIS A 14 -3.14 -5.00 11.86
N GLY A 15 -3.77 -4.01 11.24
CA GLY A 15 -4.56 -4.24 10.03
C GLY A 15 -3.72 -4.93 8.95
N PRO A 16 -4.32 -5.40 7.85
CA PRO A 16 -3.52 -5.86 6.72
C PRO A 16 -2.50 -4.76 6.33
N VAL A 17 -1.22 -5.12 6.29
CA VAL A 17 -0.13 -4.22 5.86
C VAL A 17 0.07 -4.41 4.36
N PRO A 18 0.10 -3.34 3.55
CA PRO A 18 0.44 -3.46 2.14
C PRO A 18 1.90 -3.93 2.01
N GLN A 19 2.10 -5.01 1.25
CA GLN A 19 3.42 -5.51 0.87
C GLN A 19 3.68 -5.19 -0.61
N PRO A 20 4.94 -5.18 -1.06
CA PRO A 20 5.25 -5.13 -2.49
C PRO A 20 4.46 -6.18 -3.27
N GLY A 21 3.91 -5.81 -4.44
CA GLY A 21 3.00 -6.66 -5.22
C GLY A 21 1.56 -6.77 -4.70
N SER A 22 1.21 -6.14 -3.57
CA SER A 22 -0.18 -6.11 -3.10
C SER A 22 -1.07 -5.28 -4.02
N VAL A 23 -2.27 -5.79 -4.29
CA VAL A 23 -3.33 -5.00 -4.92
C VAL A 23 -4.06 -4.21 -3.83
N VAL A 24 -4.15 -2.90 -3.98
CA VAL A 24 -4.75 -2.00 -2.99
C VAL A 24 -5.86 -1.14 -3.60
N ILE A 25 -6.80 -0.73 -2.75
CA ILE A 25 -7.74 0.36 -3.05
C ILE A 25 -7.21 1.59 -2.31
N ALA A 26 -6.99 2.69 -3.02
CA ALA A 26 -6.49 3.93 -2.46
C ALA A 26 -7.30 5.14 -2.93
N ARG A 27 -7.42 6.16 -2.07
CA ARG A 27 -8.04 7.46 -2.38
C ARG A 27 -6.94 8.46 -2.69
N VAL A 28 -6.95 9.04 -3.88
CA VAL A 28 -6.05 10.14 -4.23
C VAL A 28 -6.38 11.37 -3.39
N THR A 29 -5.37 11.93 -2.72
CA THR A 29 -5.51 13.09 -1.83
C THR A 29 -4.94 14.37 -2.44
N LYS A 30 -3.91 14.26 -3.28
CA LYS A 30 -3.27 15.40 -3.94
C LYS A 30 -2.67 14.98 -5.27
N VAL A 31 -2.96 15.71 -6.34
CA VAL A 31 -2.31 15.52 -7.65
C VAL A 31 -1.23 16.59 -7.82
N MET A 32 -0.09 16.18 -8.38
CA MET A 32 1.07 17.01 -8.71
C MET A 32 1.41 16.84 -10.20
N ALA A 33 2.35 17.62 -10.71
CA ALA A 33 2.67 17.62 -12.15
C ALA A 33 3.13 16.26 -12.72
N ARG A 34 3.76 15.38 -11.91
CA ARG A 34 4.27 14.06 -12.33
C ARG A 34 3.96 12.93 -11.36
N SER A 35 3.11 13.19 -10.36
CA SER A 35 2.75 12.21 -9.34
C SER A 35 1.43 12.56 -8.67
N ALA A 36 0.89 11.63 -7.89
CA ALA A 36 -0.23 11.87 -7.00
C ALA A 36 0.01 11.19 -5.64
N SER A 37 -0.38 11.84 -4.55
CA SER A 37 -0.43 11.22 -3.22
C SER A 37 -1.77 10.51 -3.06
N ALA A 38 -1.75 9.32 -2.46
CA ALA A 38 -2.96 8.54 -2.22
C ALA A 38 -2.92 7.86 -0.84
N ASP A 39 -4.05 7.87 -0.13
CA ASP A 39 -4.24 7.15 1.12
C ASP A 39 -4.82 5.77 0.82
N ILE A 40 -4.16 4.70 1.28
CA ILE A 40 -4.62 3.32 1.11
C ILE A 40 -5.80 3.06 2.06
N MET A 41 -6.87 2.49 1.53
CA MET A 41 -8.09 2.13 2.24
C MET A 41 -8.21 0.62 2.45
N CYS A 42 -7.86 -0.17 1.44
CA CYS A 42 -7.93 -1.63 1.51
C CYS A 42 -6.69 -2.27 0.90
N VAL A 43 -6.29 -3.42 1.43
CA VAL A 43 -5.32 -4.35 0.84
C VAL A 43 -6.08 -5.61 0.46
N GLY A 44 -6.21 -5.86 -0.85
CA GLY A 44 -7.14 -6.83 -1.39
C GLY A 44 -8.57 -6.58 -0.88
N PRO A 45 -9.28 -7.60 -0.37
CA PRO A 45 -10.63 -7.45 0.16
C PRO A 45 -10.69 -6.91 1.61
N LYS A 46 -9.54 -6.65 2.27
CA LYS A 46 -9.51 -6.27 3.70
C LYS A 46 -9.21 -4.78 3.87
N SER A 47 -10.01 -4.09 4.68
CA SER A 47 -9.74 -2.70 5.09
C SER A 47 -8.48 -2.62 5.93
N VAL A 48 -7.63 -1.62 5.67
CA VAL A 48 -6.52 -1.27 6.58
C VAL A 48 -7.09 -0.58 7.81
N ARG A 49 -6.44 -0.73 8.97
CA ARG A 49 -6.80 0.00 10.20
C ARG A 49 -5.96 1.26 10.37
N GLU A 50 -4.71 1.16 9.97
CA GLU A 50 -3.72 2.21 10.03
C GLU A 50 -3.75 3.03 8.73
N LYS A 51 -3.44 4.33 8.83
CA LYS A 51 -3.33 5.18 7.66
C LYS A 51 -2.00 4.90 6.96
N PHE A 52 -2.08 4.34 5.76
CA PHE A 52 -0.94 4.25 4.85
C PHE A 52 -1.09 5.29 3.74
N THR A 53 -0.03 6.00 3.41
CA THR A 53 0.00 6.97 2.30
C THR A 53 1.09 6.56 1.31
N GLY A 54 0.72 6.45 0.04
CA GLY A 54 1.63 6.16 -1.07
C GLY A 54 1.73 7.31 -2.06
N ILE A 55 2.70 7.21 -2.98
CA ILE A 55 2.87 8.14 -4.10
C ILE A 55 2.75 7.36 -5.40
N ILE A 56 1.75 7.69 -6.20
CA ILE A 56 1.59 7.22 -7.57
C ILE A 56 2.51 8.07 -8.45
N ARG A 57 3.48 7.44 -9.12
CA ARG A 57 4.37 8.13 -10.08
C ARG A 57 3.83 7.91 -11.49
N PHE A 58 3.60 8.99 -12.24
CA PHE A 58 3.17 8.88 -13.62
C PHE A 58 4.41 8.79 -14.53
N ALA A 59 4.55 7.69 -15.26
CA ALA A 59 5.33 7.69 -16.49
C ALA A 59 4.45 8.17 -17.65
N ILE A 60 5.05 8.76 -18.68
CA ILE A 60 4.38 9.35 -19.87
C ILE A 60 3.39 8.39 -20.59
N LEU A 61 3.40 7.10 -20.25
CA LEU A 61 2.61 6.05 -20.89
C LEU A 61 1.15 5.88 -20.40
N ILE A 62 0.69 6.62 -19.38
CA ILE A 62 -0.63 6.37 -18.75
C ILE A 62 -1.76 7.30 -19.26
N LEU A 63 -1.76 7.61 -20.56
CA LEU A 63 -2.88 8.32 -21.22
C LEU A 63 -4.01 7.39 -21.70
N LEU A 64 -3.97 6.09 -21.38
CA LEU A 64 -5.05 5.15 -21.74
C LEU A 64 -6.12 5.08 -20.64
N PRO A 65 -7.41 5.30 -20.97
CA PRO A 65 -8.51 5.19 -20.01
C PRO A 65 -8.89 3.73 -19.84
N SER A 66 -8.02 2.91 -19.25
CA SER A 66 -8.34 1.50 -19.01
C SER A 66 -7.39 0.87 -17.99
N LYS A 67 -7.88 0.78 -16.75
CA LYS A 67 -7.32 0.03 -15.61
C LYS A 67 -5.88 0.40 -15.22
N LEU A 68 -5.79 1.37 -14.32
CA LEU A 68 -4.60 1.57 -13.47
C LEU A 68 -4.51 0.41 -12.46
N SER A 69 -4.14 -0.76 -12.93
CA SER A 69 -3.61 -1.86 -12.12
C SER A 69 -2.09 -1.86 -12.28
N PHE A 70 -1.38 -2.02 -11.16
CA PHE A 70 0.07 -2.00 -11.01
C PHE A 70 0.67 -0.61 -10.75
N VAL A 71 0.60 -0.19 -9.49
CA VAL A 71 1.62 0.70 -8.93
C VAL A 71 2.33 -0.14 -7.87
N ASP A 72 3.53 -0.62 -8.19
CA ASP A 72 4.46 -1.08 -7.15
C ASP A 72 4.64 0.08 -6.17
N LEU A 73 4.09 -0.10 -4.97
CA LEU A 73 4.44 0.74 -3.84
C LEU A 73 5.86 0.34 -3.44
N VAL A 74 6.84 1.18 -3.79
CA VAL A 74 8.17 1.16 -3.16
C VAL A 74 8.03 1.51 -1.69
#